data_AF-A0A7R7EJ65-F1
#
_entry.id   AF-A0A7R7EJ65-F1
#
_cell.length_a   1.000
_cell.length_b   1.000
_cell.length_c   1.000
_cell.angle_alpha   90.00
_cell.angle_beta   90.00
_cell.angle_gamma   90.00
#
_symmetry.space_group_name_H-M   'P 1'
#
loop_
_entity.id
_entity.type
_entity.pdbx_description
1 polymer ?
#
loop_
_entity_poly.entity_id
_entity_poly.type
_entity_poly.pdbx_seq_one_letter_code
_entity_poly.pdbx_strand_id
1 'polypeptide(L)'
;MGKIKKVIKDNNLFLDLLNVILGIILVIFIVLILIHPTNTILLKLAFGIGGLMNILNSYKIYKQKKTPLIALSLFMIGLIVIFCGVFLIGA
;
A
#
# COMPACT_ATOMS: atom_id res chain seq x y z
N MET A 1 -2.01 28.88 -10.29
CA MET A 1 -2.05 27.39 -10.31
C MET A 1 -0.69 26.69 -10.40
N GLY A 2 0.38 27.29 -10.96
CA GLY A 2 1.68 26.60 -11.16
C GLY A 2 2.47 26.26 -9.88
N LYS A 3 2.45 27.11 -8.84
CA LYS A 3 3.18 26.87 -7.58
C LYS A 3 2.61 25.70 -6.77
N ILE A 4 1.28 25.56 -6.71
CA ILE A 4 0.59 24.49 -5.96
C ILE A 4 0.88 23.11 -6.57
N LYS A 5 0.81 22.97 -7.91
CA LYS A 5 1.20 21.73 -8.60
C LYS A 5 2.66 21.35 -8.35
N LYS A 6 3.56 22.34 -8.27
CA LYS A 6 4.98 22.12 -7.98
C LYS A 6 5.17 21.61 -6.54
N VAL A 7 4.57 22.26 -5.56
CA VAL A 7 4.61 21.85 -4.14
C VAL A 7 4.04 20.45 -3.93
N ILE A 8 2.93 20.09 -4.60
CA ILE A 8 2.34 18.74 -4.51
C ILE A 8 3.28 17.68 -5.10
N LYS A 9 3.94 18.01 -6.22
CA LYS A 9 4.89 17.11 -6.90
C LYS A 9 6.21 16.97 -6.13
N ASP A 10 6.64 18.04 -5.47
CA ASP A 10 7.92 18.13 -4.77
C ASP A 10 7.85 17.55 -3.34
N ASN A 11 6.71 17.69 -2.64
CA ASN A 11 6.56 17.20 -1.27
C ASN A 11 6.06 15.76 -1.15
N ASN A 12 5.84 15.02 -2.25
CA ASN A 12 5.24 13.68 -2.23
C ASN A 12 3.89 13.59 -1.50
N LEU A 13 3.21 14.72 -1.25
CA LEU A 13 1.94 14.81 -0.53
C LEU A 13 0.85 13.95 -1.18
N PHE A 14 0.92 13.78 -2.50
CA PHE A 14 0.01 12.91 -3.22
C PHE A 14 0.14 11.43 -2.81
N LEU A 15 1.37 10.93 -2.65
CA LEU A 15 1.61 9.55 -2.22
C LEU A 15 1.15 9.34 -0.77
N ASP A 16 1.32 10.35 0.07
CA ASP A 16 0.86 10.31 1.45
C ASP A 16 -0.66 10.29 1.55
N LEU A 17 -1.33 11.16 0.79
CA LEU A 17 -2.79 11.15 0.70
C LEU A 17 -3.32 9.80 0.19
N LEU A 18 -2.68 9.24 -0.84
CA LEU A 18 -3.05 7.94 -1.39
C LEU A 18 -2.88 6.83 -0.35
N ASN A 19 -1.77 6.81 0.40
CA ASN A 19 -1.56 5.84 1.48
C ASN A 19 -2.52 6.02 2.66
N VAL A 20 -2.92 7.24 3.00
CA VAL A 20 -3.95 7.49 4.02
C VAL A 20 -5.30 6.92 3.57
N ILE A 21 -5.70 7.18 2.32
CA ILE A 21 -6.95 6.64 1.76
C ILE A 21 -6.92 5.12 1.74
N LEU A 22 -5.83 4.50 1.26
CA LEU A 22 -5.67 3.05 1.28
C LEU A 22 -5.69 2.48 2.70
N GLY A 23 -5.08 3.17 3.67
CA GLY A 23 -5.11 2.76 5.07
C GLY A 23 -6.52 2.76 5.66
N ILE A 24 -7.33 3.77 5.36
CA ILE A 24 -8.74 3.81 5.78
C ILE A 24 -9.52 2.65 5.15
N ILE A 25 -9.36 2.44 3.85
CA ILE A 25 -10.01 1.33 3.14
C ILE A 25 -9.58 -0.02 3.71
N LEU A 26 -8.30 -0.20 4.04
CA LEU A 26 -7.77 -1.41 4.64
C LEU A 26 -8.42 -1.70 6.00
N VAL A 27 -8.57 -0.67 6.86
CA VAL A 27 -9.26 -0.82 8.15
C VAL A 27 -10.71 -1.28 7.95
N ILE A 28 -11.42 -0.71 6.98
CA ILE A 28 -12.78 -1.14 6.64
C ILE A 28 -12.79 -2.62 6.22
N PHE A 29 -11.87 -3.04 5.35
CA PHE A 29 -11.76 -4.44 4.96
C PHE A 29 -11.44 -5.37 6.13
N ILE A 30 -10.56 -4.97 7.05
CA ILE A 30 -10.24 -5.77 8.25
C ILE A 30 -11.51 -5.98 9.08
N VAL A 31 -12.32 -4.95 9.30
CA VAL A 31 -13.60 -5.08 10.01
C VAL A 31 -14.54 -6.03 9.26
N LEU A 32 -14.66 -5.90 7.94
CA LEU A 32 -15.49 -6.79 7.12
C LEU A 32 -15.02 -8.25 7.15
N ILE A 33 -13.70 -8.50 7.20
CA ILE A 33 -13.12 -9.84 7.33
C ILE A 33 -13.49 -10.46 8.69
N LEU A 34 -13.46 -9.68 9.78
CA LEU A 34 -13.86 -10.18 11.09
C LEU A 34 -15.35 -10.55 11.14
N ILE A 35 -16.20 -9.83 10.40
CA ILE A 35 -17.63 -10.12 10.29
C ILE A 35 -17.90 -11.30 9.33
N HIS A 36 -17.12 -11.43 8.26
CA HIS A 36 -17.28 -12.46 7.23
C HIS A 36 -15.97 -13.25 7.01
N PRO A 37 -15.52 -14.05 7.99
CA PRO A 37 -14.19 -14.67 7.98
C PRO A 37 -13.98 -15.71 6.88
N THR A 38 -15.07 -16.28 6.34
CA THR A 38 -15.02 -17.23 5.23
C THR A 38 -14.89 -16.56 3.86
N ASN A 39 -15.07 -15.24 3.78
CA ASN A 39 -14.98 -14.52 2.52
C ASN A 39 -13.52 -14.24 2.14
N THR A 40 -12.93 -15.19 1.43
CA THR A 40 -11.55 -15.12 0.95
C THR A 40 -11.29 -13.94 0.02
N ILE A 41 -12.31 -13.40 -0.66
CA ILE A 41 -12.17 -12.23 -1.54
C ILE A 41 -11.83 -10.99 -0.73
N LEU A 42 -12.50 -10.77 0.41
CA LEU A 42 -12.19 -9.64 1.30
C LEU A 42 -10.75 -9.71 1.81
N LEU A 43 -10.32 -10.93 2.16
CA LEU A 43 -8.95 -11.18 2.60
C LEU A 43 -7.93 -10.90 1.47
N LYS A 44 -8.19 -11.37 0.25
CA LYS A 44 -7.36 -11.06 -0.94
C LYS A 44 -7.23 -9.56 -1.17
N LEU A 45 -8.32 -8.81 -1.07
CA LEU A 45 -8.32 -7.36 -1.24
C LEU A 45 -7.53 -6.66 -0.13
N ALA A 46 -7.66 -7.08 1.12
CA ALA A 46 -6.88 -6.52 2.23
C ALA A 46 -5.37 -6.72 2.04
N PHE A 47 -4.95 -7.93 1.65
CA PHE A 47 -3.55 -8.20 1.31
C PHE A 47 -3.08 -7.37 0.11
N GLY A 48 -3.89 -7.28 -0.95
CA GLY A 48 -3.60 -6.44 -2.12
C GLY A 48 -3.35 -4.98 -1.74
N ILE A 49 -4.22 -4.40 -0.92
CA ILE A 49 -4.12 -3.01 -0.45
C ILE A 49 -2.88 -2.83 0.44
N GLY A 50 -2.66 -3.70 1.43
CA GLY A 50 -1.50 -3.63 2.32
C GLY A 50 -0.17 -3.74 1.55
N GLY A 51 -0.11 -4.62 0.55
CA GLY A 51 1.05 -4.74 -0.31
C GLY A 51 1.28 -3.53 -1.22
N LEU A 52 0.21 -2.98 -1.80
CA LEU A 52 0.24 -1.71 -2.56
C LEU A 52 0.77 -0.56 -1.71
N MET A 53 0.33 -0.42 -0.46
CA MET A 53 0.82 0.62 0.45
C MET A 53 2.33 0.51 0.71
N ASN A 54 2.85 -0.71 0.83
CA ASN A 54 4.30 -0.96 0.98
C ASN A 54 5.08 -0.57 -0.29
N ILE A 55 4.55 -0.87 -1.48
CA ILE A 55 5.16 -0.45 -2.76
C ILE A 55 5.15 1.08 -2.91
N LEU A 56 4.06 1.74 -2.53
CA LEU A 56 3.95 3.21 -2.58
C LEU A 56 4.93 3.87 -1.59
N ASN A 57 5.07 3.31 -0.40
CA ASN A 57 6.08 3.76 0.57
C ASN A 57 7.50 3.55 0.06
N SER A 58 7.79 2.41 -0.57
CA SER A 58 9.07 2.16 -1.25
C SER A 58 9.39 3.23 -2.29
N TYR A 59 8.44 3.51 -3.19
CA TYR A 59 8.59 4.53 -4.23
C TYR A 59 8.84 5.92 -3.63
N LYS A 60 8.14 6.27 -2.55
CA LYS A 60 8.35 7.52 -1.81
C LYS A 60 9.79 7.62 -1.28
N ILE A 61 10.30 6.57 -0.61
CA ILE A 61 11.65 6.54 -0.04
C ILE A 61 12.71 6.61 -1.14
N TYR A 62 12.51 5.87 -2.22
CA TYR A 62 13.39 5.88 -3.40
C TYR A 62 13.50 7.29 -3.99
N LYS A 63 12.35 7.95 -4.23
CA LYS A 63 12.30 9.31 -4.78
C LYS A 63 12.96 10.35 -3.85
N GLN A 64 12.90 10.15 -2.53
CA GLN A 64 13.57 11.01 -1.55
C GLN A 64 15.09 10.78 -1.44
N LYS A 65 15.66 9.83 -2.21
CA LYS A 65 17.09 9.47 -2.20
C LYS A 65 17.67 9.20 -0.80
N LYS A 66 16.84 8.82 0.17
CA LYS A 66 17.28 8.60 1.56
C LYS A 66 18.13 7.34 1.66
N THR A 67 17.51 6.19 1.47
CA THR A 67 18.08 4.88 1.79
C THR A 67 17.59 3.85 0.77
N PRO A 68 18.37 3.51 -0.26
CA PRO A 68 17.92 2.61 -1.34
C PRO A 68 17.62 1.19 -0.83
N LEU A 69 18.32 0.72 0.20
CA LEU A 69 18.05 -0.57 0.85
C LEU A 69 16.66 -0.64 1.48
N ILE A 70 16.22 0.42 2.17
CA ILE A 70 14.88 0.48 2.79
C ILE A 70 13.79 0.58 1.73
N ALA A 71 14.04 1.31 0.64
CA ALA A 71 13.12 1.32 -0.49
C ALA A 71 12.98 -0.09 -1.09
N LEU A 72 14.09 -0.79 -1.32
CA LEU A 72 14.07 -2.14 -1.86
C LEU A 72 13.35 -3.12 -0.91
N SER A 73 13.60 -3.05 0.40
CA SER A 73 12.96 -3.95 1.36
C SER A 73 11.45 -3.77 1.40
N LEU A 74 10.95 -2.53 1.42
CA LEU A 74 9.52 -2.26 1.37
C LEU A 74 8.87 -2.72 0.06
N PHE A 75 9.58 -2.59 -1.06
CA PHE A 75 9.10 -3.10 -2.34
C PHE A 75 8.94 -4.63 -2.30
N MET A 76 9.97 -5.33 -1.82
CA MET A 76 9.96 -6.79 -1.70
C MET A 76 8.88 -7.27 -0.73
N ILE A 77 8.72 -6.63 0.43
CA ILE A 77 7.64 -6.93 1.38
C ILE A 77 6.28 -6.73 0.70
N GLY A 78 6.09 -5.63 -0.03
CA GLY A 78 4.86 -5.36 -0.77
C GLY A 78 4.52 -6.47 -1.76
N LEU A 79 5.51 -6.93 -2.54
CA LEU A 79 5.33 -8.06 -3.46
C LEU A 79 4.99 -9.36 -2.75
N ILE A 80 5.68 -9.69 -1.65
CA ILE A 80 5.40 -10.90 -0.86
C ILE A 80 3.97 -10.86 -0.31
N VAL A 81 3.54 -9.72 0.23
CA VAL A 81 2.17 -9.58 0.76
C VAL A 81 1.12 -9.77 -0.35
N ILE A 82 1.33 -9.16 -1.53
CA ILE A 82 0.43 -9.37 -2.67
C ILE A 82 0.44 -10.85 -3.10
N PHE A 83 1.61 -11.47 -3.17
CA PHE A 83 1.76 -12.87 -3.55
C PHE A 83 1.00 -13.79 -2.58
N CYS A 84 1.17 -13.59 -1.26
CA CYS A 84 0.41 -14.33 -0.25
C CYS A 84 -1.09 -14.15 -0.44
N GLY A 85 -1.55 -12.91 -0.67
CA GLY A 85 -2.94 -12.61 -0.97
C GLY A 85 -3.47 -13.38 -2.18
N VAL A 86 -2.80 -13.29 -3.33
CA VAL A 86 -3.29 -13.84 -4.59
C VAL A 86 -3.20 -15.36 -4.64
N PHE A 87 -2.09 -15.93 -4.19
CA PHE A 87 -1.74 -17.34 -4.44
C PHE A 87 -1.93 -18.28 -3.25
N LEU A 88 -1.84 -17.80 -2.01
CA LEU A 88 -1.96 -18.67 -0.83
C LEU A 88 -3.36 -18.66 -0.22
N ILE A 89 -4.15 -17.62 -0.47
CA ILE A 89 -5.49 -17.52 0.11
C ILE A 89 -6.50 -18.19 -0.82
N GLY A 90 -7.02 -19.34 -0.40
CA GLY A 90 -8.03 -20.09 -1.14
C GLY A 90 -7.51 -20.92 -2.31
N ALA A 91 -6.20 -21.20 -2.35
CA ALA A 91 -5.63 -22.37 -3.02
C ALA A 91 -5.72 -23.58 -2.07
#